data_AF-A0A8T0FAS2-F1
#
_entry.id   AF-A0A8T0FAS2-F1
#
_cell.length_a   1.000
_cell.length_b   1.000
_cell.length_c   1.000
_cell.angle_alpha   90.00
_cell.angle_beta   90.00
_cell.angle_gamma   90.00
#
_symmetry.space_group_name_H-M   'P 1'
#
loop_
_entity.id
_entity.type
_entity.pdbx_description
1 polymer ?
#
loop_
_entity_poly.entity_id
_entity_poly.type
_entity_poly.pdbx_seq_one_letter_code
_entity_poly.pdbx_strand_id
1 'polypeptide(L)'
;MSDLEKNFTLQEKDVYDFAYDIAQEFEKIINTLDTEQIVPLINKVIKVLELLEQSVKKIEYLEKENSDLKCKYIHLKNEKTSNEGETRNLKLAFEELEESYSQECTVLRTFIDKLKTENKLLQNTLAEKNDISSEIGDTYKVVIDDQEKLIAKLKTSLRQRETQLEKNYLNAEALNAKIDHLIELNKSLHIQYQQAKNQAAISNFEKNEYEAKLYHKKQEVLSLEDKLHRLKMSLLEKSESLKESECKSDGEKFYLNEESLNFLLQEQHELKQKVAKLQMELASVKNQNEEYRKRLNNISHNQNPKIDSGRGRIQQIFHLFLGVININSGMCWFRGI
;
A
#
# COMPACT_ATOMS: atom_id res chain seq x y z
N MET A 1 -10.17 -28.39 6.35
CA MET A 1 -9.89 -29.45 5.36
C MET A 1 -8.45 -29.29 4.94
N SER A 2 -7.79 -30.42 4.78
CA SER A 2 -6.38 -30.68 5.00
C SER A 2 -5.41 -29.79 4.21
N ASP A 3 -4.23 -29.54 4.81
CA ASP A 3 -3.00 -29.02 4.20
C ASP A 3 -2.42 -29.92 3.07
N LEU A 4 -3.28 -30.72 2.43
CA LEU A 4 -3.01 -31.66 1.34
C LEU A 4 -3.32 -31.05 -0.05
N GLU A 5 -3.79 -29.80 -0.10
CA GLU A 5 -3.87 -28.99 -1.32
C GLU A 5 -2.64 -28.06 -1.44
N LYS A 6 -1.46 -28.52 -1.01
CA LYS A 6 -0.23 -28.02 -1.63
C LYS A 6 -0.27 -28.49 -3.08
N ASN A 7 -0.88 -27.66 -3.92
CA ASN A 7 -0.94 -27.80 -5.37
C ASN A 7 0.49 -27.97 -5.90
N PHE A 8 0.94 -29.22 -5.98
CA PHE A 8 1.91 -29.62 -7.00
C PHE A 8 1.14 -29.58 -8.32
N THR A 9 1.05 -28.40 -8.92
CA THR A 9 0.56 -28.25 -10.28
C THR A 9 1.63 -28.83 -11.19
N LEU A 10 1.49 -30.11 -11.51
CA LEU A 10 2.38 -30.81 -12.42
C LEU A 10 2.28 -30.13 -13.80
N GLN A 11 3.38 -29.53 -14.25
CA GLN A 11 3.49 -28.88 -15.55
C GLN A 11 4.07 -29.82 -16.60
N GLU A 12 3.88 -29.47 -17.87
CA GLU A 12 4.49 -30.20 -19.00
C GLU A 12 6.00 -30.41 -18.80
N LYS A 13 6.69 -29.41 -18.23
CA LYS A 13 8.12 -29.45 -17.93
C LYS A 13 8.48 -30.51 -16.90
N ASP A 14 7.66 -30.68 -15.86
CA ASP A 14 7.91 -31.67 -14.82
C ASP A 14 7.84 -33.09 -15.39
N VAL A 15 6.97 -33.33 -16.37
CA VAL A 15 6.89 -34.62 -17.09
C VAL A 15 8.18 -34.89 -17.89
N TYR A 16 8.77 -33.85 -18.49
CA TYR A 16 10.04 -33.98 -19.20
C TYR A 16 11.23 -34.21 -18.27
N ASP A 17 11.26 -33.56 -17.10
CA ASP A 17 12.30 -33.79 -16.10
C ASP A 17 12.22 -35.23 -15.57
N PHE A 18 11.02 -35.73 -15.26
CA PHE A 18 10.83 -37.13 -14.88
C PHE A 18 11.20 -38.11 -16.00
N ALA A 19 10.87 -37.80 -17.25
CA ALA A 19 11.25 -38.64 -18.39
C ALA A 19 12.78 -38.73 -18.53
N TYR A 20 13.50 -37.64 -18.28
CA TYR A 20 14.96 -37.60 -18.31
C TYR A 20 15.58 -38.44 -17.19
N ASP A 21 15.11 -38.29 -15.96
CA ASP A 21 15.58 -39.09 -14.82
C ASP A 21 15.34 -40.59 -15.04
N ILE A 22 14.14 -40.94 -15.51
CA ILE A 22 13.77 -42.31 -15.86
C ILE A 22 14.68 -42.86 -16.97
N ALA A 23 15.01 -42.05 -17.98
CA ALA A 23 15.90 -42.46 -19.06
C ALA A 23 17.33 -42.74 -18.55
N GLN A 24 17.86 -41.94 -17.63
CA GLN A 24 19.16 -42.22 -17.00
C GLN A 24 19.17 -43.52 -16.22
N GLU A 25 18.09 -43.84 -15.50
CA GLU A 25 17.97 -45.11 -14.78
C GLU A 25 17.88 -46.30 -15.75
N PHE A 26 17.14 -46.17 -16.86
CA PHE A 26 17.13 -47.20 -17.89
C PHE A 26 18.50 -47.40 -18.54
N GLU A 27 19.28 -46.34 -18.76
CA GLU A 27 20.65 -46.44 -19.28
C GLU A 27 21.55 -47.25 -18.34
N LYS A 28 21.47 -47.03 -17.03
CA LYS A 28 22.18 -47.82 -16.02
C LYS A 28 21.78 -49.29 -16.05
N ILE A 29 20.48 -49.59 -16.19
CA ILE A 29 19.97 -50.96 -16.22
C ILE A 29 20.40 -51.67 -17.52
N ILE A 30 20.32 -51.00 -18.68
CA ILE A 30 20.78 -51.52 -19.98
C ILE A 30 22.25 -51.92 -19.94
N ASN A 31 23.09 -51.18 -19.21
CA ASN A 31 24.51 -51.52 -19.05
C ASN A 31 24.75 -52.81 -18.22
N THR A 32 23.72 -53.36 -17.57
CA THR A 32 23.83 -54.53 -16.68
C THR A 32 23.01 -55.75 -17.09
N LEU A 33 21.98 -55.58 -17.94
CA LEU A 33 21.02 -56.63 -18.31
C LEU A 33 20.90 -56.75 -19.84
N ASP A 34 20.43 -57.90 -20.32
CA ASP A 34 20.16 -58.08 -21.76
C ASP A 34 19.08 -57.12 -22.27
N THR A 35 19.43 -56.35 -23.30
CA THR A 35 18.60 -55.31 -23.93
C THR A 35 17.25 -55.83 -24.42
N GLU A 36 17.17 -57.08 -24.86
CA GLU A 36 15.94 -57.68 -25.41
C GLU A 36 14.80 -57.76 -24.37
N GLN A 37 15.12 -57.85 -23.09
CA GLN A 37 14.11 -57.95 -22.02
C GLN A 37 13.59 -56.58 -21.55
N ILE A 38 14.39 -55.51 -21.72
CA ILE A 38 14.09 -54.17 -21.21
C ILE A 38 13.33 -53.31 -22.22
N VAL A 39 13.58 -53.49 -23.52
CA VAL A 39 12.93 -52.69 -24.58
C VAL A 39 11.39 -52.68 -24.50
N PRO A 40 10.69 -53.81 -24.23
CA PRO A 40 9.23 -53.79 -24.05
C PRO A 40 8.76 -52.98 -22.85
N LEU A 41 9.56 -52.90 -21.77
CA LEU A 41 9.27 -52.09 -20.59
C LEU A 41 9.45 -50.61 -20.89
N ILE A 42 10.53 -50.22 -21.56
CA ILE A 42 10.77 -48.85 -22.01
C ILE A 42 9.61 -48.34 -22.85
N ASN A 43 9.14 -49.13 -23.83
CA ASN A 43 8.01 -48.75 -24.67
C ASN A 43 6.71 -48.55 -23.88
N LYS A 44 6.48 -49.32 -22.82
CA LYS A 44 5.32 -49.11 -21.93
C LYS A 44 5.47 -47.83 -21.11
N VAL A 45 6.67 -47.54 -20.61
CA VAL A 45 6.93 -46.31 -19.84
C VAL A 45 6.80 -45.07 -20.73
N ILE A 46 7.32 -45.10 -21.96
CA ILE A 46 7.10 -44.03 -22.95
C ILE A 46 5.60 -43.79 -23.15
N LYS A 47 4.81 -44.84 -23.37
CA LYS A 47 3.36 -44.71 -23.55
C LYS A 47 2.65 -44.12 -22.32
N VAL A 48 3.12 -44.44 -21.11
CA VAL A 48 2.59 -43.84 -19.87
C VAL A 48 2.98 -42.36 -19.76
N LEU A 49 4.22 -42.00 -20.10
CA LEU A 49 4.69 -40.62 -20.12
C LEU A 49 3.96 -39.77 -21.17
N GLU A 50 3.69 -40.31 -22.35
CA GLU A 50 2.87 -39.66 -23.40
C GLU A 50 1.45 -39.38 -22.92
N LEU A 51 0.81 -40.37 -22.26
CA LEU A 51 -0.53 -40.20 -21.69
C LEU A 51 -0.53 -39.19 -20.54
N LEU A 52 0.54 -39.15 -19.74
CA LEU A 52 0.72 -38.17 -18.68
C LEU A 52 0.86 -36.76 -19.26
N GLU A 53 1.70 -36.57 -20.28
CA GLU A 53 1.86 -35.29 -20.98
C GLU A 53 0.54 -34.79 -21.55
N GLN A 54 -0.22 -35.66 -22.23
CA GLN A 54 -1.55 -35.31 -22.75
C GLN A 54 -2.53 -34.92 -21.64
N SER A 55 -2.48 -35.61 -20.52
CA SER A 55 -3.33 -35.32 -19.36
C SER A 55 -2.98 -33.98 -18.72
N VAL A 56 -1.68 -33.70 -18.56
CA VAL A 56 -1.18 -32.42 -18.04
C VAL A 56 -1.56 -31.26 -18.96
N LYS A 57 -1.34 -31.38 -20.27
CA LYS A 57 -1.76 -30.36 -21.26
C LYS A 57 -3.26 -30.07 -21.19
N LYS A 58 -4.07 -31.11 -21.03
CA LYS A 58 -5.53 -30.95 -20.89
C LYS A 58 -5.89 -30.23 -19.60
N ILE A 59 -5.23 -30.55 -18.49
CA ILE A 59 -5.44 -29.87 -17.20
C ILE A 59 -5.06 -28.39 -17.32
N GLU A 60 -3.88 -28.06 -17.86
CA GLU A 60 -3.45 -26.67 -18.05
C GLU A 60 -4.43 -25.88 -18.93
N TYR A 61 -4.94 -26.50 -20.01
CA TYR A 61 -5.97 -25.89 -20.85
C TYR A 61 -7.26 -25.62 -20.08
N LEU A 62 -7.76 -26.60 -19.32
CA LEU A 62 -8.99 -26.47 -18.53
C LEU A 62 -8.83 -25.47 -17.39
N GLU A 63 -7.65 -25.40 -16.75
CA GLU A 63 -7.34 -24.40 -15.73
C GLU A 63 -7.34 -22.99 -16.32
N LYS A 64 -6.74 -22.82 -17.50
CA LYS A 64 -6.77 -21.55 -18.23
C LYS A 64 -8.20 -21.16 -18.61
N GLU A 65 -8.98 -22.07 -19.20
CA GLU A 65 -10.38 -21.83 -19.55
C GLU A 65 -11.22 -21.48 -18.30
N ASN A 66 -11.02 -22.19 -17.19
CA ASN A 66 -11.70 -21.91 -15.93
C ASN A 66 -11.32 -20.53 -15.38
N SER A 67 -10.04 -20.15 -15.47
CA SER A 67 -9.58 -18.81 -15.11
C SER A 67 -10.24 -17.72 -15.97
N ASP A 68 -10.29 -17.93 -17.29
CA ASP A 68 -10.90 -17.01 -18.24
C ASP A 68 -12.42 -16.87 -17.98
N LEU A 69 -13.11 -17.99 -17.73
CA LEU A 69 -14.54 -18.00 -17.39
C LEU A 69 -14.81 -17.30 -16.05
N LYS A 70 -13.97 -17.50 -15.04
CA LYS A 70 -14.07 -16.77 -13.76
C LYS A 70 -13.88 -15.27 -13.96
N CYS A 71 -12.91 -14.87 -14.76
CA CYS A 71 -12.68 -13.46 -15.10
C CYS A 71 -13.90 -12.85 -15.80
N LYS A 72 -14.44 -13.54 -16.81
CA LYS A 72 -15.65 -13.11 -17.53
C LYS A 72 -16.88 -13.05 -16.61
N TYR A 73 -17.04 -14.00 -15.71
CA TYR A 73 -18.11 -13.99 -14.72
C TYR A 73 -18.02 -12.77 -13.80
N ILE A 74 -16.83 -12.46 -13.28
CA ILE A 74 -16.62 -11.27 -12.42
C ILE A 74 -16.93 -10.00 -13.21
N HIS A 75 -16.46 -9.90 -14.46
CA HIS A 75 -16.74 -8.76 -15.32
C HIS A 75 -18.24 -8.56 -15.54
N LEU A 76 -18.96 -9.60 -15.98
CA LEU A 76 -20.41 -9.54 -16.22
C LEU A 76 -21.21 -9.28 -14.95
N LYS A 77 -20.77 -9.83 -13.81
CA LYS A 77 -21.38 -9.56 -12.51
C LYS A 77 -21.27 -8.07 -12.14
N ASN A 78 -20.10 -7.48 -12.33
CA ASN A 78 -19.87 -6.07 -12.07
C ASN A 78 -20.68 -5.18 -13.02
N GLU A 79 -20.70 -5.50 -14.31
CA GLU A 79 -21.50 -4.79 -15.31
C GLU A 79 -23.00 -4.84 -14.96
N LYS A 80 -23.52 -6.01 -14.58
CA LYS A 80 -24.89 -6.17 -14.12
C LYS A 80 -25.19 -5.28 -12.91
N THR A 81 -24.32 -5.29 -11.89
CA THR A 81 -24.52 -4.45 -10.70
C THR A 81 -24.44 -2.95 -11.01
N SER A 82 -23.58 -2.55 -11.94
CA SER A 82 -23.49 -1.15 -12.39
C SER A 82 -24.77 -0.72 -13.10
N ASN A 83 -25.24 -1.53 -14.05
CA ASN A 83 -26.44 -1.25 -14.83
C ASN A 83 -27.70 -1.23 -13.96
N GLU A 84 -27.80 -2.12 -12.98
CA GLU A 84 -28.88 -2.10 -11.97
C GLU A 84 -28.82 -0.82 -11.12
N GLY A 85 -27.62 -0.36 -10.74
CA GLY A 85 -27.40 0.90 -10.05
C GLY A 85 -27.83 2.11 -10.88
N GLU A 86 -27.44 2.17 -12.15
CA GLU A 86 -27.82 3.23 -13.09
C GLU A 86 -29.34 3.26 -13.32
N THR A 87 -29.96 2.10 -13.53
CA THR A 87 -31.42 1.99 -13.69
C THR A 87 -32.16 2.47 -12.44
N ARG A 88 -31.66 2.13 -11.25
CA ARG A 88 -32.21 2.60 -9.98
C ARG A 88 -32.10 4.13 -9.85
N ASN A 89 -30.94 4.69 -10.19
CA ASN A 89 -30.71 6.14 -10.11
C ASN A 89 -31.61 6.89 -11.10
N LEU A 90 -31.74 6.39 -12.33
CA LEU A 90 -32.66 6.94 -13.32
C LEU A 90 -34.11 6.90 -12.80
N LYS A 91 -34.54 5.79 -12.21
CA LYS A 91 -35.88 5.67 -11.63
C LYS A 91 -36.13 6.71 -10.53
N LEU A 92 -35.17 6.89 -9.62
CA LEU A 92 -35.27 7.92 -8.56
C LEU A 92 -35.33 9.34 -9.15
N ALA A 93 -34.51 9.64 -10.15
CA ALA A 93 -34.54 10.94 -10.83
C ALA A 93 -35.87 11.18 -11.56
N PHE A 94 -36.47 10.14 -12.14
CA PHE A 94 -37.81 10.22 -12.73
C PHE A 94 -38.90 10.47 -11.68
N GLU A 95 -38.85 9.77 -10.54
CA GLU A 95 -39.78 9.98 -9.42
C GLU A 95 -39.69 11.41 -8.87
N GLU A 96 -38.48 11.96 -8.71
CA GLU A 96 -38.26 13.34 -8.28
C GLU A 96 -38.80 14.37 -9.29
N LEU A 97 -38.58 14.13 -10.59
CA LEU A 97 -39.12 14.99 -11.64
C LEU A 97 -40.66 14.96 -11.68
N GLU A 98 -41.27 13.78 -11.53
CA GLU A 98 -42.72 13.63 -11.48
C GLU A 98 -43.32 14.35 -10.26
N GLU A 99 -42.67 14.23 -9.10
CA GLU A 99 -43.07 14.96 -7.90
C GLU A 99 -42.98 16.47 -8.10
N SER A 100 -41.85 16.97 -8.62
CA SER A 100 -41.68 18.40 -8.92
C SER A 100 -42.72 18.91 -9.91
N TYR A 101 -43.01 18.14 -10.97
CA TYR A 101 -44.02 18.50 -11.97
C TYR A 101 -45.43 18.53 -11.38
N SER A 102 -45.76 17.55 -10.53
CA SER A 102 -47.03 17.49 -9.80
C SER A 102 -47.18 18.72 -8.89
N GLN A 103 -46.14 19.05 -8.12
CA GLN A 103 -46.11 20.23 -7.27
C GLN A 103 -46.31 21.51 -8.08
N GLU A 104 -45.61 21.71 -9.20
CA GLU A 104 -45.79 22.87 -10.07
C GLU A 104 -47.23 22.97 -10.61
N CYS A 105 -47.79 21.84 -11.05
CA CYS A 105 -49.18 21.76 -11.51
C CYS A 105 -50.17 22.14 -10.39
N THR A 106 -49.94 21.74 -9.14
CA THR A 106 -50.78 22.17 -8.00
C THR A 106 -50.65 23.66 -7.74
N VAL A 107 -49.44 24.23 -7.79
CA VAL A 107 -49.21 25.66 -7.61
C VAL A 107 -49.94 26.46 -8.70
N LEU A 108 -49.78 26.08 -9.97
CA LEU A 108 -50.47 26.73 -11.09
C LEU A 108 -52.00 26.64 -10.94
N ARG A 109 -52.53 25.50 -10.51
CA ARG A 109 -53.97 25.35 -10.24
C ARG A 109 -54.43 26.29 -9.15
N THR A 110 -53.70 26.38 -8.03
CA THR A 110 -54.05 27.32 -6.95
C THR A 110 -54.01 28.78 -7.41
N PHE A 111 -53.09 29.13 -8.31
CA PHE A 111 -53.00 30.48 -8.88
C PHE A 111 -54.19 30.78 -9.80
N ILE A 112 -54.57 29.83 -10.66
CA ILE A 112 -55.77 29.93 -11.50
C ILE A 112 -57.02 30.12 -10.64
N ASP A 113 -57.17 29.35 -9.56
CA ASP A 113 -58.33 29.45 -8.68
C ASP A 113 -58.38 30.82 -7.97
N LYS A 114 -57.24 31.33 -7.48
CA LYS A 114 -57.15 32.69 -6.93
C LYS A 114 -57.57 33.75 -7.94
N LEU A 115 -57.03 33.70 -9.16
CA LEU A 115 -57.40 34.65 -10.23
C LEU A 115 -58.89 34.55 -10.60
N LYS A 116 -59.45 33.34 -10.62
CA LYS A 116 -60.90 33.16 -10.85
C LYS A 116 -61.73 33.77 -9.73
N THR A 117 -61.32 33.60 -8.47
CA THR A 117 -62.03 34.22 -7.33
C THR A 117 -61.93 35.74 -7.38
N GLU A 118 -60.76 36.29 -7.69
CA GLU A 118 -60.55 37.73 -7.82
C GLU A 118 -61.37 38.32 -8.98
N ASN A 119 -61.36 37.68 -10.15
CA ASN A 119 -62.21 38.11 -11.27
C ASN A 119 -63.70 38.09 -10.92
N LYS A 120 -64.18 37.06 -10.20
CA LYS A 120 -65.57 37.02 -9.73
C LYS A 120 -65.88 38.15 -8.74
N LEU A 121 -64.98 38.41 -7.79
CA LEU A 121 -65.14 39.50 -6.83
C LEU A 121 -65.17 40.86 -7.52
N LEU A 122 -64.27 41.10 -8.48
CA LEU A 122 -64.24 42.34 -9.27
C LEU A 122 -65.50 42.50 -10.11
N GLN A 123 -65.99 41.42 -10.74
CA GLN A 123 -67.26 41.43 -11.48
C GLN A 123 -68.45 41.77 -10.58
N ASN A 124 -68.54 41.16 -9.40
CA ASN A 124 -69.60 41.45 -8.44
C ASN A 124 -69.50 42.88 -7.91
N THR A 125 -68.29 43.36 -7.60
CA THR A 125 -68.07 44.72 -7.12
C THR A 125 -68.45 45.76 -8.19
N LEU A 126 -68.14 45.49 -9.47
CA LEU A 126 -68.56 46.33 -10.60
C LEU A 126 -70.08 46.31 -10.80
N ALA A 127 -70.75 45.19 -10.51
CA ALA A 127 -72.21 45.10 -10.56
C ALA A 127 -72.87 45.85 -9.40
N GLU A 128 -72.30 45.77 -8.19
CA GLU A 128 -72.79 46.41 -6.97
C GLU A 128 -72.55 47.93 -6.95
N LYS A 129 -71.45 48.42 -7.55
CA LYS A 129 -71.13 49.86 -7.62
C LYS A 129 -72.09 50.69 -8.50
N ASN A 130 -73.09 50.07 -9.10
CA ASN A 130 -74.19 50.77 -9.77
C ASN A 130 -75.24 51.33 -8.79
N ASP A 131 -75.23 50.88 -7.54
CA ASP A 131 -76.07 51.43 -6.47
C ASP A 131 -75.20 51.78 -5.26
N ILE A 132 -75.63 52.78 -4.50
CA ILE A 132 -75.11 53.21 -3.19
C ILE A 132 -74.14 54.40 -3.24
N SER A 133 -74.75 55.49 -2.78
CA SER A 133 -74.27 56.85 -2.63
C SER A 133 -73.91 57.14 -1.15
N SER A 134 -72.81 57.87 -0.98
CA SER A 134 -72.50 58.86 0.07
C SER A 134 -72.37 58.53 1.58
N GLU A 135 -72.81 57.39 2.14
CA GLU A 135 -72.52 57.04 3.58
C GLU A 135 -71.25 56.18 3.79
N ILE A 136 -70.63 55.77 2.69
CA ILE A 136 -69.44 54.92 2.58
C ILE A 136 -68.15 55.62 3.06
N GLY A 137 -68.08 56.95 3.01
CA GLY A 137 -66.81 57.70 3.15
C GLY A 137 -66.05 57.48 4.46
N ASP A 138 -66.75 57.43 5.60
CA ASP A 138 -66.10 57.38 6.91
C ASP A 138 -65.75 55.95 7.35
N THR A 139 -66.60 54.97 7.05
CA THR A 139 -66.32 53.55 7.31
C THR A 139 -65.14 53.06 6.44
N TYR A 140 -65.06 53.54 5.19
CA TYR A 140 -63.94 53.21 4.31
C TYR A 140 -62.63 53.85 4.77
N LYS A 141 -62.65 55.06 5.36
CA LYS A 141 -61.45 55.64 5.95
C LYS A 141 -60.87 54.78 7.09
N VAL A 142 -61.71 54.30 8.00
CA VAL A 142 -61.24 53.43 9.11
C VAL A 142 -60.66 52.11 8.56
N VAL A 143 -61.33 51.51 7.58
CA VAL A 143 -60.83 50.29 6.93
C VAL A 143 -59.51 50.54 6.18
N ILE A 144 -59.37 51.69 5.51
CA ILE A 144 -58.14 52.09 4.83
C ILE A 144 -57.00 52.26 5.86
N ASP A 145 -57.22 52.96 6.97
CA ASP A 145 -56.22 53.15 8.03
C ASP A 145 -55.75 51.81 8.63
N ASP A 146 -56.66 50.87 8.85
CA ASP A 146 -56.31 49.54 9.38
C ASP A 146 -55.60 48.67 8.33
N GLN A 147 -55.97 48.78 7.05
CA GLN A 147 -55.24 48.17 5.95
C GLN A 147 -53.84 48.77 5.80
N GLU A 148 -53.67 50.08 5.94
CA GLU A 148 -52.36 50.74 5.90
C GLU A 148 -51.46 50.26 7.03
N LYS A 149 -51.99 50.16 8.26
CA LYS A 149 -51.26 49.59 9.41
C LYS A 149 -50.88 48.13 9.17
N LEU A 150 -51.79 47.32 8.61
CA LEU A 150 -51.51 45.92 8.29
C LEU A 150 -50.43 45.81 7.21
N ILE A 151 -50.52 46.61 6.15
CA ILE A 151 -49.51 46.68 5.08
C ILE A 151 -48.15 47.10 5.65
N ALA A 152 -48.10 48.07 6.58
CA ALA A 152 -46.87 48.46 7.25
C ALA A 152 -46.25 47.31 8.08
N LYS A 153 -47.06 46.56 8.82
CA LYS A 153 -46.63 45.36 9.56
C LYS A 153 -46.14 44.25 8.63
N LEU A 154 -46.84 44.00 7.53
CA LEU A 154 -46.43 42.99 6.55
C LEU A 154 -45.13 43.39 5.85
N LYS A 155 -44.97 44.68 5.46
CA LYS A 155 -43.72 45.19 4.88
C LYS A 155 -42.53 45.04 5.83
N THR A 156 -42.70 45.37 7.11
CA THR A 156 -41.63 45.22 8.11
C THR A 156 -41.30 43.75 8.36
N SER A 157 -42.30 42.88 8.48
CA SER A 157 -42.09 41.43 8.60
C SER A 157 -41.42 40.83 7.37
N LEU A 158 -41.76 41.30 6.17
CA LEU A 158 -41.17 40.85 4.90
C LEU A 158 -39.69 41.23 4.84
N ARG A 159 -39.35 42.50 5.15
CA ARG A 159 -37.95 42.94 5.27
C ARG A 159 -37.17 42.13 6.29
N GLN A 160 -37.76 41.84 7.45
CA GLN A 160 -37.10 41.01 8.46
C GLN A 160 -36.83 39.60 7.93
N ARG A 161 -37.80 38.98 7.23
CA ARG A 161 -37.59 37.67 6.60
C ARG A 161 -36.53 37.71 5.50
N GLU A 162 -36.51 38.74 4.67
CA GLU A 162 -35.48 38.93 3.65
C GLU A 162 -34.08 38.99 4.27
N THR A 163 -33.88 39.80 5.31
CA THR A 163 -32.59 39.87 6.01
C THR A 163 -32.20 38.55 6.68
N GLN A 164 -33.18 37.77 7.15
CA GLN A 164 -32.92 36.45 7.73
C GLN A 164 -32.56 35.42 6.65
N LEU A 165 -33.23 35.45 5.50
CA LEU A 165 -32.92 34.61 4.36
C LEU A 165 -31.52 34.89 3.83
N GLU A 166 -31.12 36.16 3.72
CA GLU A 166 -29.77 36.56 3.31
C GLU A 166 -28.71 36.03 4.28
N LYS A 167 -28.94 36.14 5.60
CA LYS A 167 -28.04 35.53 6.60
C LYS A 167 -27.96 34.01 6.49
N ASN A 168 -29.09 33.35 6.27
CA ASN A 168 -29.12 31.89 6.11
C ASN A 168 -28.41 31.45 4.82
N TYR A 169 -28.55 32.22 3.74
CA TYR A 169 -27.86 31.99 2.48
C TYR A 169 -26.34 32.09 2.66
N LEU A 170 -25.85 33.17 3.28
CA LEU A 170 -24.42 33.34 3.56
C LEU A 170 -23.88 32.23 4.47
N ASN A 171 -24.67 31.79 5.45
CA ASN A 171 -24.28 30.66 6.30
C ASN A 171 -24.22 29.33 5.52
N ALA A 172 -25.16 29.08 4.61
CA ALA A 172 -25.15 27.90 3.75
C ALA A 172 -23.93 27.92 2.80
N GLU A 173 -23.60 29.07 2.22
CA GLU A 173 -22.41 29.25 1.39
C GLU A 173 -21.11 29.01 2.18
N ALA A 174 -21.01 29.54 3.41
CA ALA A 174 -19.88 29.29 4.29
C ALA A 174 -19.74 27.82 4.71
N LEU A 175 -20.86 27.09 4.89
CA LEU A 175 -20.85 25.65 5.16
C LEU A 175 -20.46 24.85 3.92
N ASN A 176 -20.94 25.23 2.74
CA ASN A 176 -20.55 24.60 1.47
C ASN A 176 -19.04 24.75 1.22
N ALA A 177 -18.48 25.93 1.45
CA ALA A 177 -17.02 26.14 1.36
C ALA A 177 -16.22 25.22 2.31
N LYS A 178 -16.75 24.95 3.51
CA LYS A 178 -16.13 23.98 4.44
C LYS A 178 -16.26 22.55 3.95
N ILE A 179 -17.39 22.18 3.34
CA ILE A 179 -17.60 20.85 2.73
C ILE A 179 -16.60 20.65 1.59
N ASP A 180 -16.44 21.63 0.70
CA ASP A 180 -15.49 21.56 -0.41
C ASP A 180 -14.05 21.38 0.08
N HIS A 181 -13.65 22.15 1.11
CA HIS A 181 -12.34 21.98 1.74
C HIS A 181 -12.17 20.58 2.35
N LEU A 182 -13.19 20.02 3.01
CA LEU A 182 -13.13 18.66 3.55
C LEU A 182 -13.04 17.61 2.45
N ILE A 183 -13.71 17.80 1.32
CA ILE A 183 -13.60 16.91 0.15
C ILE A 183 -12.17 16.92 -0.40
N GLU A 184 -11.56 18.09 -0.54
CA GLU A 184 -10.17 18.21 -0.99
C GLU A 184 -9.18 17.55 -0.02
N LEU A 185 -9.36 17.78 1.28
CA LEU A 185 -8.54 17.15 2.33
C LEU A 185 -8.69 15.63 2.31
N ASN A 186 -9.90 15.11 2.16
CA ASN A 186 -10.16 13.67 2.09
C ASN A 186 -9.50 13.04 0.86
N LYS A 187 -9.60 13.68 -0.31
CA LYS A 187 -8.89 13.26 -1.54
C LYS A 187 -7.37 13.23 -1.32
N SER A 188 -6.80 14.27 -0.72
CA SER A 188 -5.36 14.34 -0.42
C SER A 188 -4.91 13.24 0.54
N LEU A 189 -5.65 13.03 1.63
CA LEU A 189 -5.38 11.98 2.61
C LEU A 189 -5.49 10.58 1.99
N HIS A 190 -6.47 10.36 1.11
CA HIS A 190 -6.59 9.09 0.39
C HIS A 190 -5.36 8.81 -0.47
N ILE A 191 -4.88 9.80 -1.22
CA ILE A 191 -3.66 9.67 -2.03
C ILE A 191 -2.45 9.37 -1.14
N GLN A 192 -2.28 10.11 -0.03
CA GLN A 192 -1.19 9.88 0.92
C GLN A 192 -1.25 8.48 1.54
N TYR A 193 -2.43 8.02 1.93
CA TYR A 193 -2.64 6.67 2.46
C TYR A 193 -2.24 5.60 1.45
N GLN A 194 -2.65 5.73 0.18
CA GLN A 194 -2.26 4.77 -0.86
C GLN A 194 -0.75 4.77 -1.11
N GLN A 195 -0.11 5.95 -1.11
CA GLN A 195 1.34 6.07 -1.23
C GLN A 195 2.06 5.38 -0.06
N ALA A 196 1.64 5.64 1.18
CA ALA A 196 2.22 5.02 2.37
C ALA A 196 2.02 3.49 2.37
N LYS A 197 0.84 3.02 1.97
CA LYS A 197 0.54 1.59 1.82
C LYS A 197 1.46 0.92 0.79
N ASN A 198 1.65 1.54 -0.37
CA ASN A 198 2.53 1.02 -1.41
C ASN A 198 3.99 1.01 -0.95
N GLN A 199 4.44 2.07 -0.28
CA GLN A 199 5.79 2.14 0.27
C GLN A 199 6.04 1.05 1.33
N ALA A 200 5.06 0.78 2.20
CA ALA A 200 5.13 -0.31 3.17
C ALA A 200 5.21 -1.69 2.49
N ALA A 201 4.46 -1.90 1.40
CA ALA A 201 4.53 -3.15 0.63
C ALA A 201 5.92 -3.35 -0.01
N ILE A 202 6.51 -2.30 -0.59
CA ILE A 202 7.86 -2.35 -1.17
C ILE A 202 8.91 -2.65 -0.10
N SER A 203 8.88 -1.93 1.02
CA SER A 203 9.83 -2.16 2.12
C SER A 203 9.70 -3.58 2.71
N ASN A 204 8.48 -4.12 2.76
CA ASN A 204 8.27 -5.50 3.20
C ASN A 204 8.82 -6.54 2.20
N PHE A 205 8.70 -6.27 0.89
CA PHE A 205 9.33 -7.11 -0.14
C PHE A 205 10.86 -7.11 -0.01
N GLU A 206 11.47 -5.92 0.12
CA GLU A 206 12.91 -5.79 0.34
C GLU A 206 13.36 -6.53 1.61
N LYS A 207 12.63 -6.37 2.71
CA LYS A 207 12.88 -7.10 3.96
C LYS A 207 12.87 -8.62 3.74
N ASN A 208 11.85 -9.15 3.08
CA ASN A 208 11.74 -10.59 2.80
C ASN A 208 12.90 -11.09 1.92
N GLU A 209 13.34 -10.28 0.94
CA GLU A 209 14.50 -10.61 0.10
C GLU A 209 15.80 -10.68 0.93
N TYR A 210 16.01 -9.73 1.85
CA TYR A 210 17.16 -9.76 2.75
C TYR A 210 17.09 -10.92 3.74
N GLU A 211 15.91 -11.26 4.26
CA GLU A 211 15.72 -12.43 5.11
C GLU A 211 16.07 -13.74 4.38
N ALA A 212 15.68 -13.88 3.11
CA ALA A 212 16.06 -15.02 2.28
C ALA A 212 17.58 -15.10 2.04
N LYS A 213 18.24 -13.97 1.73
CA LYS A 213 19.70 -13.90 1.58
C LYS A 213 20.42 -14.26 2.88
N LEU A 214 19.91 -13.78 4.02
CA LEU A 214 20.47 -14.07 5.34
C LEU A 214 20.30 -15.55 5.69
N TYR A 215 19.14 -16.16 5.37
CA TYR A 215 18.91 -17.59 5.55
C TYR A 215 19.90 -18.43 4.75
N HIS A 216 20.11 -18.11 3.46
CA HIS A 216 21.10 -18.79 2.62
C HIS A 216 22.52 -18.68 3.22
N LYS A 217 22.93 -17.48 3.65
CA LYS A 217 24.25 -17.28 4.28
C LYS A 217 24.40 -18.04 5.60
N LYS A 218 23.34 -18.13 6.41
CA LYS A 218 23.35 -18.94 7.62
C LYS A 218 23.55 -20.42 7.32
N GLN A 219 22.89 -20.95 6.28
CA GLN A 219 23.06 -22.34 5.86
C GLN A 219 24.48 -22.61 5.31
N GLU A 220 25.06 -21.66 4.59
CA GLU A 220 26.45 -21.74 4.12
C GLU A 220 27.43 -21.80 5.29
N VAL A 221 27.25 -20.98 6.33
CA VAL A 221 28.06 -21.00 7.56
C VAL A 221 27.96 -22.36 8.25
N LEU A 222 26.75 -22.90 8.45
CA LEU A 222 26.55 -24.22 9.04
C LEU A 222 27.29 -25.31 8.24
N SER A 223 27.23 -25.26 6.91
CA SER A 223 27.97 -26.20 6.05
C SER A 223 29.49 -26.08 6.22
N LEU A 224 30.01 -24.86 6.37
CA LEU A 224 31.44 -24.62 6.62
C LEU A 224 31.86 -25.08 8.01
N GLU A 225 31.05 -24.85 9.03
CA GLU A 225 31.27 -25.35 10.40
C GLU A 225 31.33 -26.88 10.42
N ASP A 226 30.42 -27.56 9.73
CA ASP A 226 30.44 -29.02 9.57
C ASP A 226 31.70 -29.52 8.87
N LYS A 227 32.14 -28.84 7.80
CA LYS A 227 33.39 -29.18 7.09
C LYS A 227 34.60 -28.99 7.99
N LEU A 228 34.65 -27.89 8.75
CA LEU A 228 35.72 -27.61 9.71
C LEU A 228 35.74 -28.68 10.80
N HIS A 229 34.57 -29.04 11.34
CA HIS A 229 34.44 -30.10 12.34
C HIS A 229 34.98 -31.45 11.81
N ARG A 230 34.57 -31.86 10.60
CA ARG A 230 35.10 -33.08 9.95
C ARG A 230 36.60 -33.05 9.76
N LEU A 231 37.15 -31.93 9.27
CA LEU A 231 38.60 -31.76 9.11
C LEU A 231 39.33 -31.83 10.45
N LYS A 232 38.76 -31.25 11.50
CA LYS A 232 39.31 -31.30 12.86
C LYS A 232 39.35 -32.73 13.41
N MET A 233 38.29 -33.50 13.20
CA MET A 233 38.25 -34.92 13.60
C MET A 233 39.29 -35.75 12.85
N SER A 234 39.38 -35.58 11.53
CA SER A 234 40.41 -36.26 10.72
C SER A 234 41.84 -35.89 11.12
N LEU A 235 42.09 -34.63 11.48
CA LEU A 235 43.38 -34.20 12.03
C LEU A 235 43.67 -34.85 13.38
N LEU A 236 42.65 -34.96 14.24
CA LEU A 236 42.77 -35.60 15.56
C LEU A 236 43.13 -37.09 15.40
N GLU A 237 42.41 -37.83 14.56
CA GLU A 237 42.69 -39.23 14.21
C GLU A 237 44.11 -39.40 13.64
N LYS A 238 44.55 -38.46 12.78
CA LYS A 238 45.92 -38.46 12.24
C LYS A 238 46.98 -38.18 13.32
N SER A 239 46.65 -37.37 14.34
CA SER A 239 47.55 -37.09 15.46
C SER A 239 47.60 -38.23 16.48
N GLU A 240 46.51 -38.98 16.66
CA GLU A 240 46.46 -40.18 17.51
C GLU A 240 47.21 -41.35 16.86
N SER A 241 47.08 -41.53 15.55
CA SER A 241 47.90 -42.50 14.80
C SER A 241 49.40 -42.16 14.77
N LEU A 242 49.76 -40.88 14.89
CA LEU A 242 51.16 -40.47 15.10
C LEU A 242 51.66 -40.78 16.52
N LYS A 243 50.81 -40.63 17.55
CA LYS A 243 51.15 -40.98 18.95
C LYS A 243 51.23 -42.48 19.19
N GLU A 244 50.48 -43.31 18.45
CA GLU A 244 50.60 -44.77 18.52
C GLU A 244 51.90 -45.29 17.88
N SER A 245 52.61 -44.48 17.08
CA SER A 245 53.97 -44.79 16.58
C SER A 245 55.12 -44.34 17.52
N GLU A 246 54.85 -43.58 18.58
CA GLU A 246 55.89 -43.09 19.52
C GLU A 246 56.17 -44.06 20.69
N CYS A 247 55.86 -45.35 20.53
CA CYS A 247 56.25 -46.38 21.50
C CYS A 247 57.52 -47.14 21.09
N LYS A 248 58.48 -46.49 20.39
CA LYS A 248 59.91 -46.88 20.35
C LYS A 248 60.81 -45.65 20.06
N SER A 249 61.92 -45.60 20.79
CA SER A 249 63.09 -44.71 20.73
C SER A 249 62.98 -43.29 21.32
N ASP A 250 63.52 -43.18 22.54
CA ASP A 250 64.58 -42.25 22.92
C ASP A 250 64.59 -40.85 22.28
N GLY A 251 64.14 -39.87 23.07
CA GLY A 251 65.02 -38.80 23.51
C GLY A 251 65.90 -38.08 22.47
N GLU A 252 65.38 -37.73 21.30
CA GLU A 252 66.06 -36.79 20.40
C GLU A 252 65.60 -35.35 20.68
N LYS A 253 66.35 -34.67 21.55
CA LYS A 253 66.39 -33.20 21.56
C LYS A 253 66.89 -32.74 20.19
N PHE A 254 65.97 -32.35 19.32
CA PHE A 254 66.28 -31.64 18.08
C PHE A 254 67.00 -30.33 18.41
N TYR A 255 68.31 -30.31 18.22
CA TYR A 255 69.03 -29.06 18.00
C TYR A 255 68.59 -28.55 16.63
N LEU A 256 67.64 -27.62 16.60
CA LEU A 256 67.38 -26.84 15.39
C LEU A 256 68.66 -26.04 15.09
N ASN A 257 69.22 -26.24 13.88
CA ASN A 257 70.41 -25.54 13.40
C ASN A 257 70.31 -24.04 13.69
N GLU A 258 71.37 -23.48 14.27
CA GLU A 258 71.50 -22.05 14.62
C GLU A 258 71.22 -21.15 13.39
N GLU A 259 71.53 -21.62 12.19
CA GLU A 259 71.20 -20.97 10.91
C GLU A 259 69.70 -20.93 10.62
N SER A 260 68.96 -22.00 10.88
CA SER A 260 67.50 -22.03 10.69
C SER A 260 66.78 -21.14 11.70
N LEU A 261 67.31 -21.05 12.92
CA LEU A 261 66.80 -20.14 13.95
C LEU A 261 67.04 -18.68 13.55
N ASN A 262 68.24 -18.35 13.05
CA ASN A 262 68.55 -17.01 12.54
C ASN A 262 67.70 -16.64 11.32
N PHE A 263 67.44 -17.58 10.42
CA PHE A 263 66.55 -17.37 9.28
C PHE A 263 65.10 -17.11 9.72
N LEU A 264 64.56 -17.92 10.66
CA LEU A 264 63.22 -17.68 11.22
C LEU A 264 63.15 -16.34 11.95
N LEU A 265 64.21 -15.95 12.65
CA LEU A 265 64.27 -14.67 13.35
C LEU A 265 64.27 -13.51 12.35
N GLN A 266 65.04 -13.62 11.27
CA GLN A 266 65.06 -12.63 10.19
C GLN A 266 63.70 -12.52 9.48
N GLU A 267 63.07 -13.66 9.19
CA GLU A 267 61.72 -13.71 8.62
C GLU A 267 60.70 -13.07 9.57
N GLN A 268 60.79 -13.34 10.88
CA GLN A 268 59.96 -12.70 11.89
C GLN A 268 60.17 -11.18 11.92
N HIS A 269 61.42 -10.70 11.82
CA HIS A 269 61.73 -9.28 11.74
C HIS A 269 61.15 -8.63 10.47
N GLU A 270 61.25 -9.30 9.32
CA GLU A 270 60.69 -8.81 8.05
C GLU A 270 59.16 -8.75 8.09
N LEU A 271 58.51 -9.79 8.62
CA LEU A 271 57.07 -9.82 8.82
C LEU A 271 56.62 -8.72 9.78
N LYS A 272 57.37 -8.49 10.87
CA LYS A 272 57.09 -7.41 11.82
C LYS A 272 57.20 -6.03 11.15
N GLN A 273 58.17 -5.85 10.26
CA GLN A 273 58.31 -4.61 9.47
C GLN A 273 57.15 -4.43 8.47
N LYS A 274 56.71 -5.51 7.80
CA LYS A 274 55.54 -5.49 6.90
C LYS A 274 54.25 -5.16 7.66
N VAL A 275 54.05 -5.75 8.84
CA VAL A 275 52.91 -5.44 9.70
C VAL A 275 52.93 -3.97 10.14
N ALA A 276 54.09 -3.43 10.51
CA ALA A 276 54.21 -2.02 10.87
C ALA A 276 53.87 -1.08 9.69
N LYS A 277 54.34 -1.38 8.48
CA LYS A 277 53.99 -0.62 7.26
C LYS A 277 52.49 -0.67 6.97
N LEU A 278 51.88 -1.85 7.02
CA LEU A 278 50.44 -2.01 6.82
C LEU A 278 49.63 -1.27 7.88
N GLN A 279 50.07 -1.26 9.14
CA GLN A 279 49.43 -0.48 10.20
C GLN A 279 49.50 1.03 9.95
N MET A 280 50.63 1.54 9.42
CA MET A 280 50.76 2.95 9.02
C MET A 280 49.85 3.30 7.85
N GLU A 281 49.75 2.45 6.82
CA GLU A 281 48.83 2.64 5.70
C GLU A 281 47.37 2.63 6.17
N LEU A 282 47.01 1.70 7.05
CA LEU A 282 45.67 1.61 7.63
C LEU A 282 45.34 2.86 8.47
N ALA A 283 46.30 3.39 9.22
CA ALA A 283 46.15 4.65 9.95
C ALA A 283 45.96 5.85 8.98
N SER A 284 46.73 5.90 7.90
CA SER A 284 46.58 6.93 6.84
C SER A 284 45.19 6.88 6.20
N VAL A 285 44.72 5.68 5.83
CA VAL A 285 43.38 5.49 5.22
C VAL A 285 42.26 5.84 6.22
N LYS A 286 42.42 5.53 7.50
CA LYS A 286 41.47 5.96 8.55
C LYS A 286 41.40 7.48 8.66
N ASN A 287 42.55 8.16 8.68
CA ASN A 287 42.61 9.63 8.72
C ASN A 287 41.97 10.24 7.46
N GLN A 288 42.24 9.70 6.27
CA GLN A 288 41.59 10.14 5.04
C GLN A 288 40.06 9.95 5.12
N ASN A 289 39.58 8.80 5.60
CA ASN A 289 38.14 8.57 5.80
C ASN A 289 37.51 9.52 6.82
N GLU A 290 38.22 9.88 7.90
CA GLU A 290 37.77 10.91 8.84
C GLU A 290 37.71 12.30 8.20
N GLU A 291 38.68 12.66 7.36
CA GLU A 291 38.64 13.89 6.58
C GLU A 291 37.46 13.89 5.60
N TYR A 292 37.20 12.79 4.89
CA TYR A 292 36.05 12.65 4.02
C TYR A 292 34.73 12.78 4.79
N ARG A 293 34.63 12.16 5.98
CA ARG A 293 33.46 12.33 6.88
C ARG A 293 33.29 13.78 7.32
N LYS A 294 34.38 14.47 7.70
CA LYS A 294 34.34 15.90 8.05
C LYS A 294 33.91 16.76 6.85
N ARG A 295 34.41 16.46 5.65
CA ARG A 295 33.98 17.14 4.40
C ARG A 295 32.49 16.90 4.11
N LEU A 296 32.00 15.68 4.26
CA LEU A 296 30.56 15.36 4.11
C LEU A 296 29.69 16.12 5.12
N ASN A 297 30.10 16.18 6.38
CA ASN A 297 29.40 16.96 7.41
C ASN A 297 29.43 18.46 7.12
N ASN A 298 30.55 18.99 6.63
CA ASN A 298 30.67 20.40 6.25
C ASN A 298 29.83 20.72 5.00
N ILE A 299 29.71 19.82 4.03
CA ILE A 299 28.80 19.99 2.87
C ILE A 299 27.35 20.01 3.34
N SER A 300 26.98 19.20 4.34
CA SER A 300 25.65 19.24 4.96
C SER A 300 25.38 20.55 5.72
N HIS A 301 26.40 21.15 6.34
CA HIS A 301 26.28 22.44 7.05
C HIS A 301 26.38 23.68 6.14
N ASN A 302 27.02 23.60 4.96
CA ASN A 302 27.22 24.75 4.06
C ASN A 302 26.19 24.84 2.91
N GLN A 303 25.18 23.95 2.88
CA GLN A 303 23.97 24.10 2.05
C GLN A 303 22.88 24.96 2.73
N ASN A 304 23.29 25.99 3.48
CA ASN A 304 22.35 27.00 3.96
C ASN A 304 22.92 28.42 3.86
N PRO A 305 22.81 29.01 2.66
CA PRO A 305 22.22 30.34 2.58
C PRO A 305 21.06 30.40 1.57
N LYS A 306 19.93 30.89 2.08
CA LYS A 306 18.79 31.50 1.37
C LYS A 306 18.22 30.75 0.15
N ILE A 307 17.21 29.92 0.43
CA ILE A 307 15.98 29.93 -0.35
C ILE A 307 14.86 30.28 0.62
N ASP A 308 14.47 31.55 0.57
CA ASP A 308 13.20 32.04 1.09
C ASP A 308 12.05 31.28 0.41
N SER A 309 10.95 31.10 1.14
CA SER A 309 9.62 30.62 0.68
C SER A 309 9.33 29.10 0.56
N GLY A 310 9.84 28.25 1.48
CA GLY A 310 9.39 26.84 1.51
C GLY A 310 9.45 26.06 2.83
N ARG A 311 10.09 26.59 3.89
CA ARG A 311 10.44 25.77 5.07
C ARG A 311 9.32 25.50 6.07
N GLY A 312 8.21 26.25 6.04
CA GLY A 312 7.09 26.02 6.96
C GLY A 312 6.34 24.70 6.74
N ARG A 313 6.36 24.14 5.51
CA ARG A 313 5.54 22.96 5.17
C ARG A 313 6.27 21.63 5.44
N ILE A 314 7.59 21.58 5.30
CA ILE A 314 8.35 20.32 5.44
C ILE A 314 8.53 19.94 6.92
N GLN A 315 8.65 20.91 7.83
CA GLN A 315 8.63 20.64 9.27
C GLN A 315 7.25 20.20 9.78
N GLN A 316 6.15 20.68 9.17
CA GLN A 316 4.80 20.17 9.46
C GLN A 316 4.58 18.74 8.93
N ILE A 317 5.18 18.39 7.79
CA ILE A 317 5.11 17.04 7.24
C ILE A 317 5.91 16.04 8.10
N PHE A 318 7.08 16.42 8.60
CA PHE A 318 7.87 15.54 9.48
C PHE A 318 7.27 15.33 10.87
N HIS A 319 6.54 16.33 11.39
CA HIS A 319 5.78 16.17 12.65
C HIS A 319 4.51 15.31 12.49
N LEU A 320 3.99 15.12 11.27
CA LEU A 320 2.86 14.23 11.00
C LEU A 320 3.30 12.79 10.72
N PHE A 321 4.53 12.57 10.21
CA PHE A 321 4.97 11.27 9.70
C PHE A 321 5.68 10.36 10.71
N LEU A 322 6.18 10.92 11.82
CA LEU A 322 6.74 10.13 12.93
C LEU A 322 5.87 10.35 14.17
N GLY A 323 4.90 9.45 14.35
CA GLY A 323 4.08 9.35 15.56
C GLY A 323 4.92 9.02 16.80
N VAL A 324 5.69 9.99 17.29
CA VAL A 324 6.33 9.95 18.60
C VAL A 324 5.33 10.56 19.58
N ILE A 325 4.62 9.66 20.26
CA ILE A 325 3.88 10.00 21.48
C ILE A 325 4.94 10.42 22.51
N ASN A 326 5.03 11.72 22.80
CA ASN A 326 5.82 12.20 23.93
C ASN A 326 4.97 12.02 25.20
N ILE A 327 5.16 10.88 25.88
CA ILE A 327 4.62 10.62 27.22
C ILE A 327 5.65 11.10 28.25
N ASN A 328 5.45 12.29 28.80
CA ASN A 328 5.67 12.64 30.21
C ASN A 328 5.36 14.15 30.37
N SER A 329 4.29 14.54 31.06
CA SER A 329 4.13 14.53 32.52
C SER A 329 5.12 15.43 33.25
N GLY A 330 4.59 16.54 33.79
CA GLY A 330 5.05 17.09 35.06
C GLY A 330 5.53 18.53 35.03
N MET A 331 4.64 19.44 35.52
CA MET A 331 4.90 20.45 36.58
C MET A 331 6.06 21.46 36.37
N CYS A 332 6.04 22.71 36.80
CA CYS A 332 5.15 23.59 37.54
C CYS A 332 5.86 24.96 37.53
N TRP A 333 5.07 26.05 37.57
CA TRP A 333 5.35 27.32 38.26
C TRP A 333 6.55 28.20 37.84
N PHE A 334 6.24 29.43 37.43
CA PHE A 334 6.79 30.73 37.88
C PHE A 334 6.11 31.80 37.00
N ARG A 335 5.07 32.52 37.45
CA ARG A 335 5.06 33.76 38.26
C ARG A 335 5.98 34.86 37.71
N GLY A 336 5.41 36.01 37.33
CA GLY A 336 6.17 37.24 37.19
C GLY A 336 5.48 38.37 36.42
N ILE A 337 4.64 39.12 37.16
CA ILE A 337 4.34 40.57 37.07
C ILE A 337 3.77 41.11 35.75
#